data_AF-A0A2V7X6Q4-F1
#
_entry.id   AF-A0A2V7X6Q4-F1
#
_cell.length_a   1.000
_cell.length_b   1.000
_cell.length_c   1.000
_cell.angle_alpha   90.00
_cell.angle_beta   90.00
_cell.angle_gamma   90.00
#
_symmetry.space_group_name_H-M   'P 1'
#
loop_
_entity.id
_entity.type
_entity.pdbx_description
1 polymer ?
#
loop_
_entity_poly.entity_id
_entity_poly.type
_entity_poly.pdbx_seq_one_letter_code
_entity_poly.pdbx_strand_id
1 'polypeptide(L)'
;RQHRARLYEAAGVSLEAAGKHEAAARHLRRALLLEPTPGRASALARSLLALGRGREAVALLQSAAAGPPNAETVVLFEQAADVAGLPSAQAEIDRARLRALLGTSVELRDGPLKIPADARLSSGGPLRLDAAPVIFYMSSATCRTCSEDLDALARSIPAGTVVVMVPEGAEKDRALRQVLQLYHYNWPVALGAGVAAALSVEPGMLVVAGRGGWVPVVVKAPFAASIGSVVAILSKNDVKETLPRKGWNLRPPDRKTVPPPELFPEGLAPGEDEPGPAEFTQAVESYRAKRFAEALRGFEALAARDDGWLLAPEARLDRALAMAGLGRREEARRMLLRIGDSRFQEAVDRALERVGSSSSRP
;
A
#
# COMPACT_ATOMS: atom_id res chain seq x y z
N ARG A 1 16.34 16.45 4.46
CA ARG A 1 15.27 15.46 4.17
C ARG A 1 15.20 15.10 2.68
N GLN A 2 14.82 16.01 1.78
CA GLN A 2 14.69 15.73 0.32
C GLN A 2 15.98 15.18 -0.33
N HIS A 3 17.13 15.78 -0.04
CA HIS A 3 18.43 15.29 -0.55
C HIS A 3 18.71 13.83 -0.14
N ARG A 4 18.39 13.46 1.10
CA ARG A 4 18.56 12.09 1.61
C ARG A 4 17.59 11.11 0.97
N ALA A 5 16.34 11.52 0.77
CA ALA A 5 15.35 10.71 0.04
C ALA A 5 15.85 10.38 -1.37
N ARG A 6 16.41 11.36 -2.09
CA ARG A 6 17.02 11.15 -3.42
C ARG A 6 18.23 10.23 -3.39
N LEU A 7 19.09 10.34 -2.38
CA LEU A 7 20.24 9.44 -2.22
C LEU A 7 19.82 7.99 -1.99
N TYR A 8 18.87 7.75 -1.08
CA TYR A 8 18.34 6.40 -0.83
C TYR A 8 17.59 5.86 -2.06
N GLU A 9 16.85 6.71 -2.77
CA GLU A 9 16.21 6.34 -4.03
C GLU A 9 17.23 5.90 -5.08
N ALA A 10 18.30 6.69 -5.30
CA ALA A 10 19.34 6.35 -6.27
C ALA A 10 20.08 5.04 -5.91
N ALA A 11 20.41 4.86 -4.63
CA ALA A 11 21.01 3.61 -4.14
C ALA A 11 20.07 2.42 -4.34
N GLY A 12 18.80 2.57 -3.98
CA GLY A 12 17.78 1.54 -4.14
C GLY A 12 17.56 1.13 -5.59
N VAL A 13 17.43 2.11 -6.50
CA VAL A 13 17.29 1.87 -7.95
C VAL A 13 18.53 1.17 -8.52
N SER A 14 19.73 1.55 -8.10
CA SER A 14 20.96 0.90 -8.55
C SER A 14 21.06 -0.56 -8.08
N LEU A 15 20.65 -0.84 -6.83
CA LEU A 15 20.59 -2.19 -6.27
C LEU A 15 19.52 -3.05 -6.95
N GLU A 16 18.38 -2.46 -7.28
CA GLU A 16 17.31 -3.12 -8.03
C GLU A 16 17.80 -3.55 -9.42
N ALA A 17 18.49 -2.65 -10.14
CA ALA A 17 19.10 -2.96 -11.43
C ALA A 17 20.17 -4.05 -11.35
N ALA A 18 20.81 -4.21 -10.19
CA ALA A 18 21.77 -5.28 -9.91
C ALA A 18 21.11 -6.58 -9.39
N GLY A 19 19.78 -6.66 -9.31
CA GLY A 19 19.05 -7.84 -8.83
C GLY A 19 19.08 -8.03 -7.31
N LYS A 20 19.58 -7.06 -6.54
CA LYS A 20 19.68 -7.12 -5.07
C LYS A 20 18.40 -6.60 -4.42
N HIS A 21 17.28 -7.28 -4.67
CA HIS A 21 15.93 -6.79 -4.35
C HIS A 21 15.67 -6.49 -2.86
N GLU A 22 16.20 -7.29 -1.93
CA GLU A 22 16.02 -7.06 -0.48
C GLU A 22 16.73 -5.77 -0.03
N ALA A 23 17.95 -5.54 -0.52
CA ALA A 23 18.70 -4.32 -0.24
C ALA A 23 18.04 -3.10 -0.90
N ALA A 24 17.60 -3.24 -2.16
CA ALA A 24 16.85 -2.22 -2.88
C ALA A 24 15.59 -1.79 -2.11
N ALA A 25 14.77 -2.75 -1.70
CA ALA A 25 13.53 -2.50 -0.97
C ALA A 25 13.77 -1.72 0.34
N ARG A 26 14.87 -1.98 1.05
CA ARG A 26 15.18 -1.27 2.30
C ARG A 26 15.53 0.20 2.05
N HIS A 27 16.36 0.49 1.06
CA HIS A 27 16.67 1.88 0.70
C HIS A 27 15.44 2.61 0.14
N LEU A 28 14.66 1.96 -0.72
CA LEU A 28 13.44 2.54 -1.29
C LEU A 28 12.36 2.81 -0.22
N ARG A 29 12.22 1.94 0.79
CA ARG A 29 11.36 2.21 1.97
C ARG A 29 11.78 3.48 2.71
N ARG A 30 13.08 3.66 2.96
CA ARG A 30 13.60 4.87 3.61
C ARG A 30 13.36 6.12 2.76
N ALA A 31 13.62 6.02 1.45
CA ALA A 31 13.35 7.11 0.52
C ALA A 31 11.87 7.53 0.55
N LEU A 32 10.96 6.55 0.52
CA LEU A 32 9.52 6.78 0.56
C LEU A 32 9.07 7.36 1.90
N LEU A 33 9.59 6.86 3.03
CA LEU A 33 9.25 7.36 4.36
C LEU A 33 9.69 8.82 4.54
N LEU A 34 10.88 9.16 4.03
CA LEU A 34 11.37 10.52 4.06
C LEU A 34 10.59 11.43 3.11
N GLU A 35 10.24 10.99 1.91
CA GLU A 35 9.50 11.81 0.96
C GLU A 35 8.53 10.95 0.15
N PRO A 36 7.26 10.85 0.58
CA PRO A 36 6.27 10.02 -0.07
C PRO A 36 5.95 10.53 -1.48
N THR A 37 6.29 9.74 -2.50
CA THR A 37 5.91 10.02 -3.89
C THR A 37 5.43 8.75 -4.59
N PRO A 38 4.51 8.86 -5.57
CA PRO A 38 4.06 7.71 -6.35
C PRO A 38 5.20 6.98 -7.07
N GLY A 39 6.21 7.72 -7.53
CA GLY A 39 7.40 7.16 -8.18
C GLY A 39 8.22 6.26 -7.24
N ARG A 40 8.49 6.73 -6.01
CA ARG A 40 9.21 5.92 -5.01
C ARG A 40 8.41 4.70 -4.56
N ALA A 41 7.10 4.84 -4.45
CA ALA A 41 6.24 3.72 -4.13
C ALA A 41 6.22 2.66 -5.24
N SER A 42 6.18 3.09 -6.50
CA SER A 42 6.26 2.19 -7.66
C SER A 42 7.62 1.48 -7.72
N ALA A 43 8.72 2.20 -7.45
CA ALA A 43 10.05 1.61 -7.36
C ALA A 43 10.13 0.54 -6.26
N LEU A 44 9.65 0.86 -5.05
CA LEU A 44 9.61 -0.11 -3.95
C LEU A 44 8.69 -1.30 -4.26
N ALA A 45 7.54 -1.07 -4.89
CA ALA A 45 6.62 -2.14 -5.29
C ALA A 45 7.29 -3.14 -6.23
N ARG A 46 8.11 -2.69 -7.20
CA ARG A 46 8.90 -3.57 -8.07
C ARG A 46 9.82 -4.51 -7.27
N SER A 47 10.59 -3.96 -6.32
CA SER A 47 11.45 -4.78 -5.47
C SER A 47 10.64 -5.79 -4.64
N LEU A 48 9.48 -5.39 -4.11
CA LEU A 48 8.60 -6.28 -3.35
C LEU A 48 8.03 -7.41 -4.21
N LEU A 49 7.67 -7.13 -5.47
CA LEU A 49 7.20 -8.13 -6.42
C LEU A 49 8.27 -9.16 -6.73
N ALA A 50 9.50 -8.72 -6.98
CA ALA A 50 10.64 -9.62 -7.21
C ALA A 50 10.92 -10.54 -6.00
N LEU A 51 10.59 -10.09 -4.78
CA LEU A 51 10.69 -10.86 -3.55
C LEU A 51 9.45 -11.75 -3.26
N GLY A 52 8.44 -11.77 -4.15
CA GLY A 52 7.20 -12.50 -3.93
C GLY A 52 6.27 -11.88 -2.86
N ARG A 53 6.53 -10.64 -2.44
CA ARG A 53 5.80 -9.93 -1.38
C ARG A 53 4.61 -9.13 -1.94
N GLY A 54 3.77 -9.79 -2.74
CA GLY A 54 2.67 -9.15 -3.47
C GLY A 54 1.67 -8.39 -2.59
N ARG A 55 1.32 -8.93 -1.41
CA ARG A 55 0.39 -8.26 -0.48
C ARG A 55 0.90 -6.92 0.01
N GLU A 56 2.20 -6.84 0.31
CA GLU A 56 2.83 -5.58 0.72
C GLU A 56 2.88 -4.60 -0.45
N ALA A 57 3.15 -5.08 -1.68
CA ALA A 57 3.12 -4.24 -2.87
C ALA A 57 1.72 -3.64 -3.11
N VAL A 58 0.64 -4.43 -3.03
CA VAL A 58 -0.73 -3.91 -3.16
C VAL A 58 -1.04 -2.86 -2.10
N ALA A 59 -0.73 -3.14 -0.84
CA ALA A 59 -0.96 -2.21 0.26
C ALA A 59 -0.20 -0.89 0.07
N LEU A 60 1.06 -0.97 -0.36
CA LEU A 60 1.90 0.17 -0.67
C LEU A 60 1.34 1.00 -1.82
N LEU A 61 0.95 0.36 -2.94
CA LEU A 61 0.40 1.07 -4.10
C LEU A 61 -0.94 1.75 -3.76
N GLN A 62 -1.71 1.17 -2.83
CA GLN A 62 -2.95 1.77 -2.35
C GLN A 62 -2.72 2.96 -1.41
N SER A 63 -1.69 2.91 -0.57
CA SER A 63 -1.42 3.97 0.43
C SER A 63 -0.62 5.13 -0.13
N ALA A 64 0.29 4.87 -1.07
CA ALA A 64 1.14 5.89 -1.68
C ALA A 64 0.50 6.60 -2.88
N ALA A 65 -0.76 6.28 -3.19
CA ALA A 65 -1.53 6.93 -4.22
C ALA A 65 -1.80 8.40 -3.83
N ALA A 66 -0.97 9.33 -4.31
CA ALA A 66 -1.24 10.77 -4.27
C ALA A 66 -2.31 11.19 -5.30
N GLY A 67 -2.92 10.22 -6.00
CA GLY A 67 -3.91 10.39 -7.05
C GLY A 67 -4.26 9.03 -7.68
N PRO A 68 -5.17 9.01 -8.66
CA PRO A 68 -5.55 7.79 -9.37
C PRO A 68 -4.33 7.05 -9.98
N PRO A 69 -4.29 5.71 -9.98
CA PRO A 69 -3.23 4.94 -10.63
C PRO A 69 -3.11 5.29 -12.12
N ASN A 70 -1.88 5.55 -12.56
CA ASN A 70 -1.55 5.72 -13.98
C ASN A 70 -1.32 4.34 -14.66
N ALA A 71 -1.02 4.33 -15.96
CA ALA A 71 -0.82 3.10 -16.71
C ALA A 71 0.29 2.20 -16.14
N GLU A 72 1.42 2.76 -15.71
CA GLU A 72 2.52 2.00 -15.09
C GLU A 72 2.08 1.39 -13.75
N THR A 73 1.40 2.17 -12.91
CA THR A 73 0.90 1.71 -11.62
C THR A 73 -0.17 0.62 -11.78
N VAL A 74 -1.00 0.69 -12.82
CA VAL A 74 -2.00 -0.37 -13.14
C VAL A 74 -1.31 -1.70 -13.41
N VAL A 75 -0.23 -1.73 -14.21
CA VAL A 75 0.55 -2.95 -14.45
C VAL A 75 1.13 -3.51 -13.14
N LEU A 76 1.63 -2.65 -12.25
CA LEU A 76 2.12 -3.08 -10.95
C LEU A 76 1.01 -3.65 -10.06
N PHE A 77 -0.20 -3.10 -10.11
CA PHE A 77 -1.37 -3.66 -9.41
C PHE A 77 -1.74 -5.04 -9.91
N GLU A 78 -1.72 -5.27 -11.22
CA GLU A 78 -1.97 -6.59 -11.82
C GLU A 78 -0.97 -7.62 -11.29
N GLN A 79 0.33 -7.34 -11.42
CA GLN A 79 1.40 -8.21 -10.93
C GLN A 79 1.32 -8.44 -9.42
N ALA A 80 1.02 -7.40 -8.65
CA ALA A 80 0.90 -7.50 -7.19
C ALA A 80 -0.30 -8.34 -6.77
N ALA A 81 -1.44 -8.19 -7.45
CA ALA A 81 -2.61 -9.01 -7.20
C ALA A 81 -2.35 -10.49 -7.56
N ASP A 82 -1.63 -10.77 -8.65
CA ASP A 82 -1.21 -12.12 -9.06
C ASP A 82 -0.35 -12.77 -7.96
N VAL A 83 0.74 -12.11 -7.57
CA VAL A 83 1.68 -12.61 -6.55
C VAL A 83 1.00 -12.75 -5.19
N ALA A 84 0.11 -11.82 -4.84
CA ALA A 84 -0.64 -11.87 -3.58
C ALA A 84 -1.75 -12.94 -3.56
N GLY A 85 -2.09 -13.50 -4.73
CA GLY A 85 -3.22 -14.40 -4.91
C GLY A 85 -4.57 -13.74 -4.66
N LEU A 86 -4.72 -12.44 -4.95
CA LEU A 86 -5.98 -11.71 -4.73
C LEU A 86 -7.04 -12.07 -5.79
N PRO A 87 -8.33 -11.93 -5.46
CA PRO A 87 -9.42 -12.34 -6.35
C PRO A 87 -9.52 -11.52 -7.64
N SER A 88 -9.00 -10.29 -7.66
CA SER A 88 -9.16 -9.32 -8.74
C SER A 88 -8.13 -8.21 -8.64
N ALA A 89 -7.41 -7.94 -9.72
CA ALA A 89 -6.56 -6.75 -9.82
C ALA A 89 -7.41 -5.47 -10.00
N GLN A 90 -8.46 -5.54 -10.81
CA GLN A 90 -9.35 -4.40 -11.08
C GLN A 90 -10.01 -3.89 -9.80
N ALA A 91 -10.43 -4.79 -8.90
CA ALA A 91 -10.99 -4.41 -7.60
C ALA A 91 -9.98 -3.63 -6.75
N GLU A 92 -8.70 -3.98 -6.77
CA GLU A 92 -7.66 -3.27 -6.01
C GLU A 92 -7.32 -1.91 -6.62
N ILE A 93 -7.36 -1.79 -7.95
CA ILE A 93 -7.22 -0.52 -8.68
C ILE A 93 -8.40 0.41 -8.34
N ASP A 94 -9.64 -0.11 -8.37
CA ASP A 94 -10.83 0.66 -8.03
C ASP A 94 -10.76 1.16 -6.58
N ARG A 95 -10.34 0.31 -5.63
CA ARG A 95 -10.12 0.69 -4.23
C ARG A 95 -9.08 1.79 -4.11
N ALA A 96 -7.96 1.69 -4.82
CA ALA A 96 -6.93 2.72 -4.81
C ALA A 96 -7.47 4.06 -5.30
N ARG A 97 -8.26 4.05 -6.39
CA ARG A 97 -8.90 5.27 -6.94
C ARG A 97 -9.91 5.87 -5.97
N LEU A 98 -10.76 5.04 -5.38
CA LEU A 98 -11.78 5.49 -4.42
C LEU A 98 -11.12 6.12 -3.19
N ARG A 99 -10.05 5.52 -2.65
CA ARG A 99 -9.29 6.12 -1.54
C ARG A 99 -8.63 7.43 -1.93
N ALA A 100 -7.98 7.48 -3.10
CA ALA A 100 -7.27 8.68 -3.55
C ALA A 100 -8.22 9.86 -3.82
N LEU A 101 -9.42 9.60 -4.36
CA LEU A 101 -10.35 10.67 -4.77
C LEU A 101 -11.37 11.05 -3.69
N LEU A 102 -11.84 10.07 -2.91
CA LEU A 102 -12.95 10.28 -1.97
C LEU A 102 -12.51 10.09 -0.51
N GLY A 103 -11.31 9.59 -0.24
CA GLY A 103 -10.76 9.46 1.10
C GLY A 103 -11.73 8.81 2.08
N THR A 104 -12.10 9.54 3.13
CA THR A 104 -13.04 9.11 4.19
C THR A 104 -14.50 9.48 3.92
N SER A 105 -14.81 10.14 2.79
CA SER A 105 -16.18 10.47 2.39
C SER A 105 -17.00 9.22 2.02
N VAL A 106 -16.34 8.10 1.73
CA VAL A 106 -16.95 6.80 1.48
C VAL A 106 -16.30 5.72 2.34
N GLU A 107 -17.06 4.69 2.67
CA GLU A 107 -16.54 3.50 3.36
C GLU A 107 -16.40 2.36 2.35
N LEU A 108 -15.19 1.83 2.23
CA LEU A 108 -14.89 0.68 1.36
C LEU A 108 -14.96 -0.60 2.17
N ARG A 109 -15.84 -1.52 1.79
CA ARG A 109 -15.99 -2.84 2.43
C ARG A 109 -15.30 -3.92 1.63
N ASP A 110 -15.04 -5.06 2.25
CA ASP A 110 -14.57 -6.24 1.54
C ASP A 110 -15.72 -7.11 1.04
N GLY A 111 -15.66 -7.44 -0.25
CA GLY A 111 -16.57 -8.37 -0.88
C GLY A 111 -16.20 -9.84 -0.64
N PRO A 112 -17.02 -10.77 -1.14
CA PRO A 112 -18.18 -10.50 -1.99
C PRO A 112 -19.41 -10.10 -1.15
N LEU A 113 -20.14 -9.07 -1.59
CA LEU A 113 -21.48 -8.77 -1.10
C LEU A 113 -22.43 -9.91 -1.50
N LYS A 114 -23.00 -10.60 -0.51
CA LYS A 114 -23.86 -11.77 -0.74
C LYS A 114 -25.33 -11.37 -0.64
N ILE A 115 -25.98 -11.23 -1.79
CA ILE A 115 -27.43 -11.05 -1.87
C ILE A 115 -28.12 -12.42 -1.71
N PRO A 116 -29.21 -12.53 -0.92
CA PRO A 116 -29.99 -13.78 -0.81
C PRO A 116 -30.44 -14.32 -2.17
N ALA A 117 -30.39 -15.63 -2.36
CA ALA A 117 -30.68 -16.26 -3.66
C ALA A 117 -32.16 -16.14 -4.09
N ASP A 118 -33.06 -15.98 -3.12
CA ASP A 118 -34.49 -15.75 -3.31
C ASP A 118 -34.84 -14.27 -3.52
N ALA A 119 -33.86 -13.36 -3.44
CA ALA A 119 -34.10 -11.94 -3.65
C ALA A 119 -34.52 -11.64 -5.10
N ARG A 120 -35.57 -10.84 -5.24
CA ARG A 120 -36.15 -10.45 -6.53
C ARG A 120 -36.34 -8.94 -6.61
N LEU A 121 -36.47 -8.44 -7.82
CA LEU A 121 -36.90 -7.09 -8.08
C LEU A 121 -38.43 -7.07 -8.18
N SER A 122 -39.05 -5.96 -7.79
CA SER A 122 -40.50 -5.75 -7.97
C SER A 122 -40.95 -5.75 -9.44
N SER A 123 -40.01 -5.67 -10.38
CA SER A 123 -40.24 -5.86 -11.81
C SER A 123 -40.35 -7.35 -12.23
N GLY A 124 -40.19 -8.29 -11.29
CA GLY A 124 -40.35 -9.73 -11.50
C GLY A 124 -39.04 -10.51 -11.75
N GLY A 125 -37.94 -9.82 -12.04
CA GLY A 125 -36.62 -10.43 -12.28
C GLY A 125 -35.86 -10.81 -10.99
N PRO A 126 -34.84 -11.69 -11.06
CA PRO A 126 -33.95 -11.94 -9.93
C PRO A 126 -33.08 -10.72 -9.63
N LEU A 127 -32.78 -10.47 -8.36
CA LEU A 127 -31.78 -9.45 -7.98
C LEU A 127 -30.38 -10.05 -8.09
N ARG A 128 -29.59 -9.60 -9.07
CA ARG A 128 -28.23 -10.07 -9.34
C ARG A 128 -27.22 -8.93 -9.29
N LEU A 129 -26.00 -9.25 -8.87
CA LEU A 129 -24.87 -8.34 -8.94
C LEU A 129 -24.03 -8.71 -10.16
N ASP A 130 -24.09 -7.89 -11.18
CA ASP A 130 -23.31 -8.06 -12.41
C ASP A 130 -22.02 -7.21 -12.37
N ALA A 131 -21.27 -7.18 -13.47
CA ALA A 131 -20.04 -6.40 -13.57
C ALA A 131 -20.29 -4.88 -13.45
N ALA A 132 -21.43 -4.40 -13.96
CA ALA A 132 -21.83 -3.00 -13.88
C ALA A 132 -22.22 -2.61 -12.44
N PRO A 133 -21.94 -1.36 -12.01
CA PRO A 133 -22.28 -0.92 -10.66
C PRO A 133 -23.79 -0.88 -10.46
N VAL A 134 -24.24 -1.45 -9.34
CA VAL A 134 -25.64 -1.39 -8.87
C VAL A 134 -25.69 -0.55 -7.61
N ILE A 135 -26.58 0.45 -7.57
CA ILE A 135 -26.80 1.29 -6.40
C ILE A 135 -27.97 0.72 -5.60
N PHE A 136 -27.76 0.48 -4.31
CA PHE A 136 -28.81 0.14 -3.35
C PHE A 136 -29.08 1.32 -2.44
N TYR A 137 -30.33 1.79 -2.37
CA TYR A 137 -30.75 2.80 -1.40
C TYR A 137 -31.53 2.17 -0.27
N MET A 138 -31.02 2.29 0.96
CA MET A 138 -31.71 1.81 2.16
C MET A 138 -32.72 2.88 2.61
N SER A 139 -34.01 2.61 2.41
CA SER A 139 -35.07 3.51 2.88
C SER A 139 -35.51 3.18 4.30
N SER A 140 -35.89 4.21 5.08
CA SER A 140 -36.58 4.00 6.36
C SER A 140 -38.03 3.60 6.15
N ALA A 141 -38.63 2.90 7.11
CA ALA A 141 -40.03 2.47 7.03
C ALA A 141 -41.03 3.61 6.79
N THR A 142 -40.75 4.82 7.30
CA THR A 142 -41.62 6.00 7.17
C THR A 142 -41.28 6.86 5.96
N CYS A 143 -40.13 6.62 5.32
CA CYS A 143 -39.62 7.35 4.17
C CYS A 143 -39.62 8.89 4.30
N ARG A 144 -39.48 9.43 5.52
CA ARG A 144 -39.64 10.87 5.78
C ARG A 144 -38.69 11.75 4.93
N THR A 145 -37.47 11.30 4.68
CA THR A 145 -36.45 12.02 3.89
C THR A 145 -36.28 11.48 2.47
N CYS A 146 -37.04 10.45 2.08
CA CYS A 146 -36.82 9.76 0.82
C CYS A 146 -36.99 10.69 -0.39
N SER A 147 -37.94 11.63 -0.38
CA SER A 147 -38.14 12.51 -1.53
C SER A 147 -36.90 13.35 -1.83
N GLU A 148 -36.25 13.90 -0.80
CA GLU A 148 -35.04 14.71 -0.94
C GLU A 148 -33.84 13.85 -1.35
N ASP A 149 -33.66 12.70 -0.69
CA ASP A 149 -32.60 11.75 -0.98
C ASP A 149 -32.67 11.22 -2.43
N LEU A 150 -33.88 10.87 -2.89
CA LEU A 150 -34.12 10.30 -4.22
C LEU A 150 -33.99 11.36 -5.32
N ASP A 151 -34.42 12.61 -5.10
CA ASP A 151 -34.18 13.71 -6.04
C ASP A 151 -32.68 14.02 -6.15
N ALA A 152 -31.97 14.08 -5.02
CA ALA A 152 -30.52 14.26 -5.01
C ALA A 152 -29.83 13.10 -5.76
N LEU A 153 -30.28 11.86 -5.56
CA LEU A 153 -29.76 10.70 -6.26
C LEU A 153 -30.02 10.79 -7.77
N ALA A 154 -31.25 11.09 -8.19
CA ALA A 154 -31.65 11.14 -9.60
C ALA A 154 -30.84 12.15 -10.40
N ARG A 155 -30.50 13.29 -9.79
CA ARG A 155 -29.67 14.35 -10.40
C ARG A 155 -28.19 14.00 -10.49
N SER A 156 -27.70 13.09 -9.65
CA SER A 156 -26.27 12.85 -9.47
C SER A 156 -25.76 11.56 -10.11
N ILE A 157 -26.67 10.66 -10.50
CA ILE A 157 -26.30 9.37 -11.10
C ILE A 157 -26.22 9.48 -12.64
N PRO A 158 -25.22 8.83 -13.26
CA PRO A 158 -25.18 8.71 -14.72
C PRO A 158 -26.40 7.95 -15.26
N ALA A 159 -26.86 8.32 -16.46
CA ALA A 159 -27.94 7.62 -17.15
C ALA A 159 -27.60 6.14 -17.37
N GLY A 160 -28.60 5.26 -17.19
CA GLY A 160 -28.42 3.81 -17.32
C GLY A 160 -27.86 3.11 -16.08
N THR A 161 -27.53 3.84 -15.01
CA THR A 161 -27.13 3.22 -13.74
C THR A 161 -28.33 2.51 -13.09
N VAL A 162 -28.16 1.24 -12.72
CA VAL A 162 -29.20 0.47 -12.04
C VAL A 162 -29.29 0.92 -10.59
N VAL A 163 -30.47 1.40 -10.19
CA VAL A 163 -30.77 1.77 -8.81
C VAL A 163 -31.87 0.86 -8.28
N VAL A 164 -31.62 0.26 -7.12
CA VAL A 164 -32.52 -0.67 -6.45
C VAL A 164 -32.89 -0.09 -5.09
N MET A 165 -34.18 0.04 -4.84
CA MET A 165 -34.73 0.55 -3.60
C MET A 165 -34.84 -0.60 -2.59
N VAL A 166 -34.31 -0.43 -1.39
CA VAL A 166 -34.28 -1.48 -0.37
C VAL A 166 -35.06 -1.03 0.85
N PRO A 167 -36.22 -1.66 1.14
CA PRO A 167 -36.98 -1.35 2.33
C PRO A 167 -36.29 -1.94 3.57
N GLU A 168 -36.46 -1.28 4.71
CA GLU A 168 -35.92 -1.74 6.01
C GLU A 168 -36.40 -3.16 6.39
N GLY A 169 -37.56 -3.57 5.88
CA GLY A 169 -38.09 -4.92 6.02
C GLY A 169 -39.05 -5.28 4.89
N ALA A 170 -39.29 -6.57 4.69
CA ALA A 170 -40.06 -7.10 3.56
C ALA A 170 -41.49 -6.54 3.45
N GLU A 171 -42.11 -6.16 4.58
CA GLU A 171 -43.46 -5.58 4.64
C GLU A 171 -43.47 -4.06 4.83
N LYS A 172 -42.29 -3.44 4.95
CA LYS A 172 -42.13 -2.00 5.25
C LYS A 172 -41.83 -1.18 3.99
N ASP A 173 -42.40 -1.56 2.84
CA ASP A 173 -42.12 -0.94 1.54
C ASP A 173 -43.24 -0.02 1.02
N ARG A 174 -44.41 -0.01 1.68
CA ARG A 174 -45.59 0.76 1.25
C ARG A 174 -45.31 2.25 1.07
N ALA A 175 -44.68 2.89 2.06
CA ALA A 175 -44.34 4.31 2.00
C ALA A 175 -43.35 4.61 0.87
N LEU A 176 -42.32 3.77 0.72
CA LEU A 176 -41.34 3.87 -0.36
C LEU A 176 -42.00 3.77 -1.74
N ARG A 177 -42.88 2.77 -1.96
CA ARG A 177 -43.62 2.63 -3.22
C ARG A 177 -44.49 3.83 -3.54
N GLN A 178 -45.16 4.40 -2.52
CA GLN A 178 -45.98 5.60 -2.71
C GLN A 178 -45.12 6.79 -3.16
N VAL A 179 -43.94 6.99 -2.56
CA VAL A 179 -43.00 8.05 -2.97
C VAL A 179 -42.51 7.81 -4.41
N LEU A 180 -42.08 6.60 -4.74
CA LEU A 180 -41.62 6.27 -6.11
C LEU A 180 -42.71 6.53 -7.15
N GLN A 181 -43.96 6.17 -6.84
CA GLN A 181 -45.10 6.40 -7.72
C GLN A 181 -45.41 7.90 -7.87
N LEU A 182 -45.40 8.66 -6.77
CA LEU A 182 -45.70 10.10 -6.74
C LEU A 182 -44.70 10.91 -7.56
N TYR A 183 -43.41 10.57 -7.47
CA TYR A 183 -42.33 11.26 -8.18
C TYR A 183 -41.93 10.58 -9.50
N HIS A 184 -42.67 9.54 -9.92
CA HIS A 184 -42.48 8.80 -11.17
C HIS A 184 -41.06 8.22 -11.35
N TYR A 185 -40.45 7.74 -10.27
CA TYR A 185 -39.18 7.02 -10.33
C TYR A 185 -39.42 5.57 -10.76
N ASN A 186 -38.78 5.16 -11.87
CA ASN A 186 -38.86 3.80 -12.41
C ASN A 186 -37.87 2.81 -11.75
N TRP A 187 -37.48 3.07 -10.50
CA TRP A 187 -36.51 2.24 -9.79
C TRP A 187 -37.19 1.05 -9.11
N PRO A 188 -36.75 -0.19 -9.37
CA PRO A 188 -37.35 -1.37 -8.76
C PRO A 188 -37.06 -1.44 -7.26
N VAL A 189 -37.99 -2.05 -6.52
CA VAL A 189 -37.84 -2.37 -5.10
C VAL A 189 -37.29 -3.79 -4.95
N ALA A 190 -36.29 -3.99 -4.10
CA ALA A 190 -35.80 -5.31 -3.71
C ALA A 190 -36.82 -6.00 -2.81
N LEU A 191 -37.18 -7.23 -3.19
CA LEU A 191 -38.06 -8.14 -2.49
C LEU A 191 -37.24 -9.34 -1.99
N GLY A 192 -37.59 -9.86 -0.82
CA GLY A 192 -36.92 -11.01 -0.22
C GLY A 192 -36.45 -10.71 1.20
N ALA A 193 -36.57 -11.70 2.08
CA ALA A 193 -36.10 -11.56 3.45
C ALA A 193 -34.56 -11.45 3.45
N GLY A 194 -34.00 -10.58 4.29
CA GLY A 194 -32.56 -10.50 4.50
C GLY A 194 -31.77 -9.67 3.49
N VAL A 195 -32.37 -9.09 2.45
CA VAL A 195 -31.65 -8.15 1.54
C VAL A 195 -31.10 -6.96 2.32
N ALA A 196 -31.93 -6.34 3.16
CA ALA A 196 -31.51 -5.21 3.98
C ALA A 196 -30.37 -5.59 4.95
N ALA A 197 -30.50 -6.76 5.59
CA ALA A 197 -29.47 -7.29 6.49
C ALA A 197 -28.15 -7.57 5.75
N ALA A 198 -28.21 -8.11 4.52
CA ALA A 198 -27.04 -8.37 3.70
C ALA A 198 -26.25 -7.11 3.34
N LEU A 199 -26.95 -5.97 3.16
CA LEU A 199 -26.28 -4.68 2.93
C LEU A 199 -25.62 -4.14 4.20
N SER A 200 -26.12 -4.47 5.39
CA SER A 200 -25.55 -4.05 6.68
C SER A 200 -25.27 -2.54 6.74
N VAL A 201 -26.25 -1.73 6.35
CA VAL A 201 -26.22 -0.26 6.44
C VAL A 201 -27.50 0.26 7.07
N GLU A 202 -27.42 1.46 7.63
CA GLU A 202 -28.58 2.14 8.21
C GLU A 202 -29.48 2.75 7.11
N PRO A 203 -30.76 3.00 7.41
CA PRO A 203 -31.63 3.81 6.55
C PRO A 203 -31.03 5.18 6.24
N GLY A 204 -31.23 5.66 5.02
CA GLY A 204 -30.64 6.90 4.52
C GLY A 204 -29.19 6.76 4.04
N MET A 205 -28.71 5.53 3.83
CA MET A 205 -27.39 5.27 3.23
C MET A 205 -27.52 4.54 1.89
N LEU A 206 -26.51 4.71 1.05
CA LEU A 206 -26.36 4.00 -0.21
C LEU A 206 -25.26 2.93 -0.11
N VAL A 207 -25.46 1.79 -0.75
CA VAL A 207 -24.40 0.83 -1.06
C VAL A 207 -24.27 0.74 -2.57
N VAL A 208 -23.11 1.09 -3.12
CA VAL A 208 -22.78 0.84 -4.52
C VAL A 208 -22.00 -0.46 -4.61
N ALA A 209 -22.59 -1.47 -5.24
CA ALA A 209 -21.94 -2.74 -5.48
C ALA A 209 -21.27 -2.73 -6.86
N GLY A 210 -19.95 -2.59 -6.89
CA GLY A 210 -19.16 -2.76 -8.11
C GLY A 210 -18.63 -4.18 -8.26
N ARG A 211 -18.31 -4.57 -9.50
CA ARG A 211 -17.59 -5.82 -9.82
C ARG A 211 -18.29 -7.07 -9.29
N GLY A 212 -19.59 -7.21 -9.49
CA GLY A 212 -20.35 -8.36 -8.97
C GLY A 212 -20.38 -8.42 -7.43
N GLY A 213 -20.25 -7.28 -6.76
CA GLY A 213 -20.25 -7.19 -5.30
C GLY A 213 -18.87 -7.35 -4.64
N TRP A 214 -17.78 -7.45 -5.42
CA TRP A 214 -16.42 -7.52 -4.86
C TRP A 214 -15.91 -6.19 -4.34
N VAL A 215 -16.48 -5.07 -4.80
CA VAL A 215 -16.17 -3.72 -4.31
C VAL A 215 -17.46 -3.04 -3.83
N PRO A 216 -17.94 -3.35 -2.61
CA PRO A 216 -19.04 -2.61 -1.99
C PRO A 216 -18.51 -1.29 -1.42
N VAL A 217 -19.18 -0.19 -1.80
CA VAL A 217 -18.88 1.17 -1.35
C VAL A 217 -20.09 1.74 -0.66
N VAL A 218 -19.97 2.10 0.62
CA VAL A 218 -21.04 2.78 1.36
C VAL A 218 -20.87 4.29 1.19
N VAL A 219 -21.95 4.95 0.80
CA VAL A 219 -22.01 6.40 0.63
C VAL A 219 -23.07 6.93 1.59
N LYS A 220 -22.69 7.87 2.45
CA LYS A 220 -23.59 8.55 3.38
C LYS A 220 -24.16 9.80 2.72
N ALA A 221 -25.36 10.21 3.14
CA ALA A 221 -25.89 11.50 2.76
C ALA A 221 -24.98 12.63 3.27
N PRO A 222 -24.81 13.73 2.53
CA PRO A 222 -25.39 14.03 1.21
C PRO A 222 -24.66 13.32 0.06
N PHE A 223 -25.41 12.66 -0.84
CA PHE A 223 -24.82 11.76 -1.84
C PHE A 223 -24.18 12.45 -3.05
N ALA A 224 -24.69 13.64 -3.41
CA ALA A 224 -24.35 14.32 -4.66
C ALA A 224 -22.84 14.56 -4.85
N ALA A 225 -22.10 14.74 -3.76
CA ALA A 225 -20.66 14.97 -3.80
C ALA A 225 -19.84 13.74 -4.22
N SER A 226 -20.35 12.52 -3.97
CA SER A 226 -19.55 11.29 -4.10
C SER A 226 -20.12 10.29 -5.11
N ILE A 227 -21.45 10.18 -5.23
CA ILE A 227 -22.08 9.04 -5.93
C ILE A 227 -21.70 8.96 -7.41
N GLY A 228 -21.69 10.09 -8.12
CA GLY A 228 -21.29 10.15 -9.53
C GLY A 228 -19.84 9.67 -9.73
N SER A 229 -18.92 10.10 -8.87
CA SER A 229 -17.52 9.68 -8.88
C SER A 229 -17.37 8.19 -8.59
N VAL A 230 -18.11 7.66 -7.60
CA VAL A 230 -18.09 6.21 -7.27
C VAL A 230 -18.53 5.38 -8.49
N VAL A 231 -19.67 5.72 -9.09
CA VAL A 231 -20.19 5.00 -10.27
C VAL A 231 -19.22 5.10 -11.44
N ALA A 232 -18.68 6.29 -11.71
CA ALA A 232 -17.72 6.50 -12.79
C ALA A 232 -16.44 5.67 -12.61
N ILE A 233 -15.91 5.57 -11.38
CA ILE A 233 -14.74 4.76 -11.07
C ILE A 233 -15.04 3.27 -11.27
N LEU A 234 -16.13 2.76 -10.69
CA LEU A 234 -16.51 1.35 -10.75
C LEU A 234 -16.93 0.89 -12.16
N SER A 235 -17.28 1.83 -13.03
CA SER A 235 -17.60 1.56 -14.45
C SER A 235 -16.38 1.42 -15.35
N LYS A 236 -15.18 1.85 -14.90
CA LYS A 236 -13.95 1.69 -15.68
C LYS A 236 -13.61 0.22 -15.87
N ASN A 237 -12.80 -0.12 -16.86
CA ASN A 237 -12.32 -1.49 -17.02
C ASN A 237 -10.90 -1.45 -17.59
N ASP A 238 -9.92 -1.38 -16.72
CA ASP A 238 -8.50 -1.30 -17.09
C ASP A 238 -7.92 -2.68 -17.37
N VAL A 239 -8.40 -3.69 -16.63
CA VAL A 239 -7.89 -5.06 -16.66
C VAL A 239 -8.98 -6.01 -17.14
N LYS A 240 -8.68 -6.79 -18.19
CA LYS A 240 -9.57 -7.86 -18.63
C LYS A 240 -9.30 -9.14 -17.84
N GLU A 241 -10.08 -9.38 -16.79
CA GLU A 241 -9.96 -10.57 -15.94
C GLU A 241 -11.29 -11.27 -15.67
N THR A 242 -11.25 -12.57 -15.36
CA THR A 242 -12.41 -13.31 -14.85
C THR A 242 -12.54 -13.07 -13.35
N LEU A 243 -13.70 -12.57 -12.91
CA LEU A 243 -13.97 -12.23 -11.53
C LEU A 243 -14.88 -13.25 -10.84
N PRO A 244 -14.53 -13.75 -9.63
CA PRO A 244 -13.16 -13.77 -9.09
C PRO A 244 -12.28 -14.73 -9.90
N ARG A 245 -10.96 -14.57 -9.79
CA ARG A 245 -10.01 -15.47 -10.47
C ARG A 245 -10.26 -16.93 -10.12
N LYS A 246 -10.07 -17.80 -11.12
CA LYS A 246 -10.30 -19.24 -11.00
C LYS A 246 -9.50 -19.82 -9.83
N GLY A 247 -10.19 -20.50 -8.91
CA GLY A 247 -9.57 -21.12 -7.72
C GLY A 247 -9.70 -20.30 -6.44
N TRP A 248 -10.24 -19.07 -6.48
CA TRP A 248 -10.52 -18.31 -5.26
C TRP A 248 -11.65 -18.93 -4.44
N ASN A 249 -11.51 -18.94 -3.11
CA ASN A 249 -12.43 -19.58 -2.17
C ASN A 249 -13.69 -18.75 -1.82
N LEU A 250 -13.95 -17.67 -2.57
CA LEU A 250 -15.07 -16.73 -2.35
C LEU A 250 -15.09 -16.06 -0.96
N ARG A 251 -13.97 -16.06 -0.23
CA ARG A 251 -13.84 -15.36 1.05
C ARG A 251 -13.27 -13.95 0.83
N PRO A 252 -13.55 -13.02 1.75
CA PRO A 252 -12.84 -11.74 1.80
C PRO A 252 -11.31 -11.94 1.88
N PRO A 253 -10.51 -11.11 1.18
CA PRO A 253 -9.07 -11.11 1.33
C PRO A 253 -8.65 -10.76 2.77
N ASP A 254 -7.62 -11.42 3.29
CA ASP A 254 -6.97 -10.99 4.53
C ASP A 254 -6.11 -9.76 4.23
N ARG A 255 -6.48 -8.62 4.84
CA ARG A 255 -5.84 -7.31 4.63
C ARG A 255 -4.98 -6.86 5.80
N LYS A 256 -4.55 -7.76 6.68
CA LYS A 256 -3.59 -7.40 7.73
C LYS A 256 -2.29 -6.88 7.10
N THR A 257 -2.04 -5.59 7.25
CA THR A 257 -0.82 -4.91 6.85
C THR A 257 -0.04 -4.50 8.08
N VAL A 258 1.27 -4.70 8.08
CA VAL A 258 2.16 -4.10 9.08
C VAL A 258 2.24 -2.60 8.76
N PRO A 259 1.93 -1.69 9.71
CA PRO A 259 2.05 -0.27 9.47
C PRO A 259 3.50 0.09 9.14
N PRO A 260 3.74 1.09 8.27
CA PRO A 260 5.09 1.60 8.08
C PRO A 260 5.63 2.15 9.41
N PRO A 261 6.93 2.00 9.69
CA PRO A 261 7.49 2.45 10.95
C PRO A 261 7.56 3.98 10.97
N GLU A 262 7.38 4.58 12.16
CA GLU A 262 7.33 6.03 12.32
C GLU A 262 8.72 6.68 12.17
N LEU A 263 8.78 7.92 11.67
CA LEU A 263 10.02 8.70 11.70
C LEU A 263 10.41 9.01 13.15
N PHE A 264 11.70 9.03 13.44
CA PHE A 264 12.20 9.58 14.70
C PHE A 264 11.94 11.09 14.80
N PRO A 265 11.89 11.68 16.02
CA PRO A 265 11.62 13.12 16.23
C PRO A 265 12.49 14.07 15.40
N GLU A 266 13.71 13.66 15.08
CA GLU A 266 14.70 14.41 14.29
C GLU A 266 14.44 14.33 12.77
N GLY A 267 13.37 13.66 12.34
CA GLY A 267 13.02 13.44 10.94
C GLY A 267 13.87 12.36 10.27
N LEU A 268 14.41 11.43 11.08
CA LEU A 268 15.20 10.29 10.65
C LEU A 268 14.31 9.06 10.41
N ALA A 269 14.66 8.26 9.42
CA ALA A 269 14.00 6.98 9.19
C ALA A 269 14.47 5.92 10.22
N PRO A 270 13.59 5.02 10.68
CA PRO A 270 13.97 3.85 11.48
C PRO A 270 15.13 3.08 10.84
N GLY A 271 16.11 2.72 11.67
CA GLY A 271 17.35 2.07 11.23
C GLY A 271 18.41 3.01 10.62
N GLU A 272 18.24 4.33 10.67
CA GLU A 272 19.33 5.29 10.41
C GLU A 272 20.33 5.35 11.58
N ASP A 273 19.86 5.11 12.81
CA ASP A 273 20.66 5.06 14.06
C ASP A 273 20.33 3.83 14.96
N GLU A 274 19.62 2.82 14.45
CA GLU A 274 19.53 1.56 15.20
C GLU A 274 20.94 1.00 15.41
N PRO A 275 21.22 0.36 16.56
CA PRO A 275 22.49 -0.33 16.72
C PRO A 275 22.67 -1.23 15.51
N GLY A 276 23.84 -1.16 14.88
CA GLY A 276 24.14 -2.04 13.76
C GLY A 276 23.85 -3.49 14.14
N PRO A 277 23.70 -4.41 13.16
CA PRO A 277 23.42 -5.82 13.41
C PRO A 277 24.16 -6.32 14.64
N ALA A 278 23.57 -7.19 15.46
CA ALA A 278 24.22 -7.64 16.70
C ALA A 278 25.66 -8.10 16.45
N GLU A 279 25.92 -8.67 15.27
CA GLU A 279 27.23 -9.05 14.76
C GLU A 279 28.18 -7.86 14.51
N PHE A 280 27.70 -6.73 13.99
CA PHE A 280 28.47 -5.49 13.87
C PHE A 280 28.80 -4.91 15.25
N THR A 281 27.81 -4.88 16.16
CA THR A 281 28.02 -4.42 17.53
C THR A 281 29.07 -5.28 18.25
N GLN A 282 29.01 -6.60 18.08
CA GLN A 282 29.99 -7.55 18.61
C GLN A 282 31.40 -7.36 18.01
N ALA A 283 31.50 -7.06 16.71
CA ALA A 283 32.78 -6.77 16.06
C ALA A 283 33.41 -5.46 16.59
N VAL A 284 32.60 -4.42 16.79
CA VAL A 284 33.02 -3.13 17.38
C VAL A 284 33.45 -3.31 18.84
N GLU A 285 32.72 -4.09 19.64
CA GLU A 285 33.10 -4.42 21.02
C GLU A 285 34.43 -5.19 21.07
N SER A 286 34.63 -6.14 20.15
CA SER A 286 35.90 -6.87 20.03
C SER A 286 37.06 -5.94 19.67
N TYR A 287 36.82 -4.96 18.79
CA TYR A 287 37.82 -3.94 18.45
C TYR A 287 38.14 -3.04 19.65
N ARG A 288 37.13 -2.54 20.38
CA ARG A 288 37.30 -1.73 21.60
C ARG A 288 38.05 -2.48 22.71
N ALA A 289 37.82 -3.79 22.81
CA ALA A 289 38.55 -4.70 23.70
C ALA A 289 39.97 -5.07 23.22
N LYS A 290 40.47 -4.46 22.13
CA LYS A 290 41.77 -4.76 21.49
C LYS A 290 41.91 -6.21 20.99
N ARG A 291 40.81 -6.94 20.82
CA ARG A 291 40.77 -8.29 20.22
C ARG A 291 40.72 -8.18 18.70
N PHE A 292 41.77 -7.61 18.11
CA PHE A 292 41.77 -7.17 16.71
C PHE A 292 41.55 -8.30 15.69
N ALA A 293 42.01 -9.53 15.96
CA ALA A 293 41.80 -10.69 15.07
C ALA A 293 40.34 -11.19 15.06
N GLU A 294 39.63 -11.03 16.16
CA GLU A 294 38.21 -11.35 16.28
C GLU A 294 37.34 -10.27 15.63
N ALA A 295 37.68 -9.01 15.90
CA ALA A 295 37.05 -7.86 15.24
C ALA A 295 37.20 -7.92 13.72
N LEU A 296 38.41 -8.20 13.20
CA LEU A 296 38.67 -8.30 11.78
C LEU A 296 37.83 -9.42 11.12
N ARG A 297 37.75 -10.60 11.75
CA ARG A 297 36.90 -11.70 11.26
C ARG A 297 35.43 -11.31 11.22
N GLY A 298 34.92 -10.62 12.24
CA GLY A 298 33.56 -10.10 12.27
C GLY A 298 33.27 -9.12 11.12
N PHE A 299 34.16 -8.15 10.91
CA PHE A 299 34.03 -7.18 9.81
C PHE A 299 34.15 -7.83 8.43
N GLU A 300 34.98 -8.86 8.26
CA GLU A 300 35.10 -9.60 7.00
C GLU A 300 33.89 -10.48 6.71
N ALA A 301 33.32 -11.13 7.73
CA ALA A 301 32.08 -11.87 7.61
C ALA A 301 30.91 -10.95 7.21
N LEU A 302 30.83 -9.75 7.79
CA LEU A 302 29.84 -8.74 7.40
C LEU A 302 30.07 -8.22 5.98
N ALA A 303 31.31 -7.94 5.60
CA ALA A 303 31.66 -7.48 4.26
C ALA A 303 31.33 -8.52 3.17
N ALA A 304 31.39 -9.81 3.50
CA ALA A 304 31.10 -10.90 2.58
C ALA A 304 29.59 -11.13 2.34
N ARG A 305 28.71 -10.60 3.22
CA ARG A 305 27.25 -10.79 3.10
C ARG A 305 26.60 -9.93 2.00
N ASP A 306 27.31 -8.91 1.50
CA ASP A 306 26.88 -8.01 0.41
C ASP A 306 25.40 -7.54 0.55
N ASP A 307 24.99 -7.37 1.80
CA ASP A 307 23.62 -7.16 2.23
C ASP A 307 23.31 -5.68 2.45
N GLY A 308 24.18 -4.77 1.99
CA GLY A 308 23.92 -3.33 1.89
C GLY A 308 23.49 -2.64 3.19
N TRP A 309 23.65 -3.29 4.35
CA TRP A 309 22.98 -2.83 5.57
C TRP A 309 23.80 -1.89 6.43
N LEU A 310 25.12 -1.80 6.25
CA LEU A 310 25.99 -0.86 6.98
C LEU A 310 27.42 -0.73 6.42
N LEU A 311 27.61 -1.04 5.14
CA LEU A 311 28.96 -1.31 4.60
C LEU A 311 29.21 -0.63 3.25
N ALA A 312 29.57 0.65 3.27
CA ALA A 312 30.50 1.11 2.23
C ALA A 312 31.60 2.06 2.72
N PRO A 313 31.38 2.95 3.69
CA PRO A 313 32.50 3.70 4.31
C PRO A 313 32.85 3.33 5.76
N GLU A 314 31.85 3.16 6.63
CA GLU A 314 32.03 3.12 8.09
C GLU A 314 32.76 1.84 8.53
N ALA A 315 32.29 0.68 8.09
CA ALA A 315 32.96 -0.58 8.38
C ALA A 315 34.27 -0.77 7.58
N ARG A 316 34.55 0.03 6.54
CA ARG A 316 35.90 0.08 5.93
C ARG A 316 36.89 0.80 6.85
N LEU A 317 36.45 1.84 7.54
CA LEU A 317 37.24 2.57 8.52
C LEU A 317 37.59 1.67 9.71
N ASP A 318 36.60 1.03 10.32
CA ASP A 318 36.83 0.14 11.47
C ASP A 318 37.66 -1.10 11.11
N ARG A 319 37.44 -1.67 9.92
CA ARG A 319 38.27 -2.76 9.37
C ARG A 319 39.71 -2.33 9.18
N ALA A 320 39.96 -1.15 8.60
CA ALA A 320 41.31 -0.63 8.41
C ALA A 320 42.01 -0.39 9.76
N LEU A 321 41.28 0.12 10.76
CA LEU A 321 41.83 0.31 12.10
C LEU A 321 42.15 -1.02 12.81
N ALA A 322 41.32 -2.06 12.64
CA ALA A 322 41.62 -3.40 13.14
C ALA A 322 42.87 -4.01 12.47
N MET A 323 43.04 -3.84 11.16
CA MET A 323 44.25 -4.24 10.43
C MET A 323 45.49 -3.50 10.94
N ALA A 324 45.40 -2.20 11.18
CA ALA A 324 46.48 -1.41 11.75
C ALA A 324 46.87 -1.90 13.16
N GLY A 325 45.89 -2.28 13.99
CA GLY A 325 46.09 -2.88 15.31
C GLY A 325 46.79 -4.24 15.28
N LEU A 326 46.70 -4.98 14.17
CA LEU A 326 47.43 -6.23 13.91
C LEU A 326 48.80 -6.02 13.23
N GLY A 327 49.24 -4.77 13.06
CA GLY A 327 50.50 -4.44 12.39
C GLY A 327 50.44 -4.40 10.85
N ARG A 328 49.28 -4.63 10.24
CA ARG A 328 49.07 -4.59 8.77
C ARG A 328 48.83 -3.16 8.28
N ARG A 329 49.77 -2.25 8.57
CA ARG A 329 49.62 -0.79 8.39
C ARG A 329 49.50 -0.36 6.93
N GLU A 330 50.27 -0.95 6.02
CA GLU A 330 50.22 -0.61 4.59
C GLU A 330 48.89 -1.05 3.92
N GLU A 331 48.30 -2.14 4.39
CA GLU A 331 46.99 -2.58 3.94
C GLU A 331 45.87 -1.68 4.48
N ALA A 332 45.95 -1.33 5.77
CA ALA A 332 45.05 -0.37 6.39
C ALA A 332 45.09 0.99 5.68
N ARG A 333 46.28 1.52 5.38
CA ARG A 333 46.46 2.80 4.69
C ARG A 333 45.84 2.80 3.29
N ARG A 334 46.09 1.75 2.50
CA ARG A 334 45.47 1.59 1.15
C ARG A 334 43.95 1.51 1.22
N MET A 335 43.41 0.90 2.28
CA MET A 335 41.97 0.82 2.48
C MET A 335 41.38 2.18 2.85
N LEU A 336 42.00 2.93 3.78
CA LEU A 336 41.58 4.27 4.20
C LEU A 336 41.53 5.26 3.03
N LEU A 337 42.53 5.24 2.15
CA LEU A 337 42.59 6.11 0.96
C LEU A 337 41.48 5.84 -0.06
N ARG A 338 40.78 4.71 0.04
CA ARG A 338 39.65 4.33 -0.85
C ARG A 338 38.28 4.61 -0.22
N ILE A 339 38.24 5.12 1.01
CA ILE A 339 37.00 5.52 1.68
C ILE A 339 36.62 6.92 1.15
N GLY A 340 36.15 6.96 -0.10
CA GLY A 340 35.73 8.19 -0.79
C GLY A 340 34.37 8.72 -0.34
N ASP A 341 34.17 8.85 0.98
CA ASP A 341 32.93 9.38 1.56
C ASP A 341 33.21 10.62 2.41
N SER A 342 32.70 11.77 1.96
CA SER A 342 32.91 13.08 2.58
C SER A 342 32.37 13.16 4.01
N ARG A 343 31.43 12.29 4.43
CA ARG A 343 30.90 12.23 5.80
C ARG A 343 31.95 11.77 6.81
N PHE A 344 32.96 11.01 6.36
CA PHE A 344 34.00 10.43 7.21
C PHE A 344 35.36 11.07 7.00
N GLN A 345 35.46 12.13 6.21
CA GLN A 345 36.74 12.70 5.79
C GLN A 345 37.64 13.01 6.99
N GLU A 346 37.13 13.71 8.01
CA GLU A 346 37.93 14.00 9.21
C GLU A 346 38.34 12.75 10.00
N ALA A 347 37.48 11.72 10.05
CA ALA A 347 37.76 10.49 10.75
C ALA A 347 38.81 9.64 10.00
N VAL A 348 38.74 9.64 8.67
CA VAL A 348 39.72 9.02 7.76
C VAL A 348 41.06 9.74 7.87
N ASP A 349 41.08 11.08 7.90
CA ASP A 349 42.32 11.87 8.03
C ASP A 349 43.01 11.57 9.38
N ARG A 350 42.26 11.60 10.49
CA ARG A 350 42.78 11.21 11.81
C ARG A 350 43.28 9.75 11.84
N ALA A 351 42.62 8.84 11.12
CA ALA A 351 43.05 7.46 11.03
C ALA A 351 44.33 7.30 10.19
N LEU A 352 44.44 8.02 9.07
CA LEU A 352 45.64 8.05 8.23
C LEU A 352 46.85 8.61 8.99
N GLU A 353 46.65 9.66 9.80
CA GLU A 353 47.68 10.18 10.70
C GLU A 353 48.14 9.14 11.72
N ARG A 354 47.22 8.44 12.38
CA ARG A 354 47.55 7.37 13.36
C ARG A 354 48.24 6.17 12.73
N VAL A 355 47.86 5.78 11.51
CA VAL A 355 48.49 4.67 10.78
C VAL A 355 49.87 5.08 10.23
N GLY A 356 50.05 6.35 9.84
CA GLY A 356 51.29 6.88 9.27
C GLY A 356 52.35 7.36 10.29
N SER A 357 51.96 7.76 11.50
CA SER A 357 52.82 8.43 12.49
C SER A 357 53.84 7.56 13.23
N SER A 358 54.30 6.45 12.64
CA SER A 358 55.37 5.62 13.24
C SER A 358 56.57 5.35 12.34
N SER A 359 56.77 6.15 11.29
CA SER A 359 58.04 6.24 10.58
C SER A 359 58.83 7.48 11.00
N SER A 360 59.08 7.66 12.30
CA SER A 360 60.20 8.50 12.76
C SER A 360 60.45 8.29 14.25
N ARG A 361 61.32 7.35 14.58
CA ARG A 361 62.48 7.61 15.43
C ARG A 361 63.50 6.46 15.21
N PRO A 362 64.79 6.79 15.04
CA PRO A 362 65.86 5.81 14.84
C PRO A 362 66.00 4.84 16.01
#